data_AF-A0A1G9AZG7-F1
#
_entry.id   AF-A0A1G9AZG7-F1
#
_cell.length_a   1.000
_cell.length_b   1.000
_cell.length_c   1.000
_cell.angle_alpha   90.00
_cell.angle_beta   90.00
_cell.angle_gamma   90.00
#
_symmetry.space_group_name_H-M   'P 1'
#
loop_
_entity.id
_entity.type
_entity.pdbx_description
1 polymer ?
#
loop_
_entity_poly.entity_id
_entity_poly.type
_entity_poly.pdbx_seq_one_letter_code
_entity_poly.pdbx_strand_id
1 'polypeptide(L)'
;MDQAARRYLGIVRPYNIALERLEQAINGGQPVATLRRRAAQVATANRTQIRRLTDTAWPRAVRGPVGQLKAESLKAQRHWLLAARAGARDALIQEVLNAARHDGKPAVGKIRTLLRLEQYDEDDYS
;
A
#
# COMPACT_ATOMS: atom_id res chain seq x y z
N MET A 1 4.05 -17.54 13.98
CA MET A 1 3.21 -16.50 13.32
C MET A 1 1.79 -16.99 12.97
N ASP A 2 0.74 -16.29 13.44
CA ASP A 2 -0.71 -16.53 13.17
C ASP A 2 -1.05 -16.49 11.66
N GLN A 3 -1.98 -17.34 11.21
CA GLN A 3 -2.46 -17.39 9.82
C GLN A 3 -3.02 -16.05 9.32
N ALA A 4 -3.73 -15.28 10.17
CA ALA A 4 -4.23 -13.96 9.79
C ALA A 4 -3.10 -12.94 9.59
N ALA A 5 -2.05 -13.03 10.41
CA ALA A 5 -0.85 -12.21 10.31
C ALA A 5 -0.09 -12.47 9.01
N ARG A 6 0.17 -13.76 8.68
CA ARG A 6 0.79 -14.18 7.41
C ARG A 6 -0.02 -13.70 6.20
N ARG A 7 -1.36 -13.84 6.25
CA ARG A 7 -2.26 -13.34 5.19
C ARG A 7 -2.15 -11.84 5.00
N TYR A 8 -2.22 -11.06 6.09
CA TYR A 8 -2.10 -9.60 6.02
C TYR A 8 -0.80 -9.17 5.37
N LEU A 9 0.34 -9.71 5.81
CA LEU A 9 1.65 -9.40 5.23
C LEU A 9 1.71 -9.77 3.74
N GLY A 10 1.20 -10.94 3.35
CA GLY A 10 1.13 -11.35 1.96
C GLY A 10 0.24 -10.48 1.07
N ILE A 11 -0.78 -9.83 1.66
CA ILE A 11 -1.67 -8.91 0.96
C ILE A 11 -1.00 -7.54 0.73
N VAL A 12 -0.34 -6.98 1.75
CA VAL A 12 0.22 -5.61 1.67
C VAL A 12 1.61 -5.54 1.03
N ARG A 13 2.39 -6.63 1.09
CA ARG A 13 3.78 -6.65 0.59
C ARG A 13 3.92 -6.21 -0.88
N PRO A 14 3.10 -6.66 -1.84
CA PRO A 14 3.25 -6.23 -3.24
C PRO A 14 3.01 -4.73 -3.44
N TYR A 15 2.07 -4.14 -2.69
CA TYR A 15 1.82 -2.69 -2.73
C TYR A 15 3.02 -1.92 -2.17
N ASN A 16 3.53 -2.32 -1.01
CA ASN A 16 4.69 -1.67 -0.38
C ASN A 16 5.92 -1.69 -1.29
N ILE A 17 6.23 -2.84 -1.92
CA ILE A 17 7.35 -2.95 -2.86
C ILE A 17 7.15 -2.04 -4.09
N ALA A 18 5.92 -1.97 -4.62
CA ALA A 18 5.64 -1.11 -5.77
C ALA A 18 5.81 0.37 -5.40
N LEU A 19 5.34 0.76 -4.20
CA LEU A 19 5.45 2.12 -3.68
C LEU A 19 6.92 2.51 -3.47
N GLU A 20 7.69 1.67 -2.79
CA GLU A 20 9.13 1.90 -2.57
C GLU A 20 9.89 2.10 -3.90
N ARG A 21 9.59 1.28 -4.91
CA ARG A 21 10.21 1.41 -6.24
C ARG A 21 9.83 2.71 -6.95
N LEU A 22 8.62 3.23 -6.72
CA LEU A 22 8.21 4.54 -7.24
C LEU A 22 8.97 5.65 -6.52
N GLU A 23 9.04 5.60 -5.19
CA GLU A 23 9.77 6.58 -4.36
C GLU A 23 11.25 6.64 -4.74
N GLN A 24 11.91 5.48 -4.87
CA GLN A 24 13.30 5.38 -5.34
C GLN A 24 13.47 5.98 -6.73
N ALA A 25 12.52 5.75 -7.65
CA ALA A 25 12.60 6.32 -9.00
C ALA A 25 12.41 7.84 -9.01
N ILE A 26 11.53 8.39 -8.15
CA ILE A 26 11.34 9.84 -7.99
C ILE A 26 12.62 10.48 -7.46
N ASN A 27 13.18 9.90 -6.39
CA ASN A 27 14.40 10.38 -5.72
C ASN A 27 15.63 10.27 -6.62
N GLY A 28 15.72 9.20 -7.43
CA GLY A 28 16.77 8.98 -8.41
C GLY A 28 16.61 9.77 -9.71
N GLY A 29 15.72 10.76 -9.76
CA GLY A 29 15.57 11.65 -10.92
C GLY A 29 15.17 10.95 -12.22
N GLN A 30 14.48 9.81 -12.15
CA GLN A 30 14.15 9.02 -13.33
C GLN A 30 13.23 9.78 -14.30
N PRO A 31 13.28 9.49 -15.62
CA PRO A 31 12.43 10.13 -16.61
C PRO A 31 10.93 9.95 -16.31
N VAL A 32 10.11 10.95 -16.68
CA VAL A 32 8.65 10.97 -16.43
C VAL A 32 7.95 9.69 -16.94
N ALA A 33 8.38 9.16 -18.10
CA ALA A 33 7.85 7.90 -18.63
C ALA A 33 8.06 6.71 -17.68
N THR A 34 9.24 6.62 -17.05
CA THR A 34 9.54 5.59 -16.03
C THR A 34 8.68 5.80 -14.79
N LEU A 35 8.55 7.05 -14.32
CA LEU A 35 7.72 7.37 -13.14
C LEU A 35 6.26 6.99 -13.37
N ARG A 36 5.69 7.30 -14.54
CA ARG A 36 4.31 6.92 -14.91
C ARG A 36 4.11 5.41 -14.88
N ARG A 37 5.06 4.66 -15.43
CA ARG A 37 5.02 3.18 -15.41
C ARG A 37 5.06 2.65 -13.97
N ARG A 38 5.89 3.23 -13.10
CA ARG A 38 5.94 2.86 -11.67
C ARG A 38 4.63 3.22 -10.95
N ALA A 39 4.08 4.40 -11.18
CA ALA A 39 2.78 4.80 -10.64
C ALA A 39 1.64 3.85 -11.10
N ALA A 40 1.66 3.39 -12.35
CA ALA A 40 0.70 2.39 -12.85
C ALA A 40 0.84 1.03 -12.14
N GLN A 41 2.08 0.63 -11.80
CA GLN A 41 2.35 -0.57 -11.00
C GLN A 41 1.78 -0.42 -9.59
N VAL A 42 1.98 0.74 -8.94
CA VAL A 42 1.39 1.06 -7.63
C VAL A 42 -0.14 1.01 -7.71
N ALA A 43 -0.75 1.64 -8.72
CA ALA A 43 -2.20 1.61 -8.92
C ALA A 43 -2.76 0.18 -9.07
N THR A 44 -2.03 -0.69 -9.77
CA THR A 44 -2.42 -2.10 -9.97
C THR A 44 -2.28 -2.89 -8.67
N ALA A 45 -1.20 -2.69 -7.93
CA ALA A 45 -0.96 -3.35 -6.65
C ALA A 45 -1.97 -2.90 -5.60
N ASN A 46 -2.27 -1.60 -5.52
CA ASN A 46 -3.27 -1.04 -4.60
C ASN A 46 -4.68 -1.58 -4.89
N ARG A 47 -5.10 -1.65 -6.17
CA ARG A 47 -6.36 -2.30 -6.55
C ARG A 47 -6.41 -3.76 -6.10
N THR A 48 -5.31 -4.49 -6.26
CA THR A 48 -5.21 -5.90 -5.83
C THR A 48 -5.27 -6.03 -4.31
N GLN A 49 -4.60 -5.14 -3.58
CA GLN A 49 -4.66 -5.05 -2.12
C GLN A 49 -6.10 -4.83 -1.66
N ILE A 50 -6.81 -3.82 -2.20
CA ILE A 50 -8.20 -3.52 -1.86
C ILE A 50 -9.10 -4.75 -2.03
N ARG A 51 -8.98 -5.45 -3.16
CA ARG A 51 -9.74 -6.67 -3.42
C ARG A 51 -9.43 -7.75 -2.39
N ARG A 52 -8.15 -8.06 -2.17
CA ARG A 52 -7.75 -9.11 -1.23
C ARG A 52 -8.12 -8.79 0.22
N LEU A 53 -8.03 -7.52 0.65
CA LEU A 53 -8.50 -7.08 1.96
C LEU A 53 -10.02 -7.28 2.11
N THR A 54 -10.78 -7.12 1.02
CA THR A 54 -12.23 -7.31 0.98
C THR A 54 -12.62 -8.78 1.05
N ASP A 55 -11.93 -9.63 0.29
CA ASP A 55 -12.28 -11.06 0.14
C ASP A 55 -11.79 -11.92 1.31
N THR A 56 -10.93 -11.38 2.18
CA THR A 56 -10.37 -12.11 3.32
C THR A 56 -11.29 -12.06 4.52
N ALA A 57 -11.58 -13.23 5.10
CA ALA A 57 -12.26 -13.33 6.38
C ALA A 57 -11.31 -12.96 7.53
N TRP A 58 -11.51 -11.76 8.11
CA TRP A 58 -10.69 -11.27 9.21
C TRP A 58 -11.25 -11.64 10.59
N PRO A 59 -10.37 -11.88 11.59
CA PRO A 59 -10.77 -11.96 12.98
C PRO A 59 -11.57 -10.72 13.42
N ARG A 60 -12.57 -10.89 14.29
CA ARG A 60 -13.50 -9.83 14.67
C ARG A 60 -12.79 -8.54 15.12
N ALA A 61 -11.72 -8.66 15.91
CA ALA A 61 -10.95 -7.53 16.41
C ALA A 61 -10.29 -6.69 15.28
N VAL A 62 -9.95 -7.30 14.15
CA VAL A 62 -9.17 -6.68 13.07
C VAL A 62 -10.04 -6.11 11.94
N ARG A 63 -11.32 -6.52 11.87
CA ARG A 63 -12.25 -6.10 10.79
C ARG A 63 -12.41 -4.58 10.67
N GLY A 64 -12.54 -3.88 11.79
CA GLY A 64 -12.69 -2.41 11.80
C GLY A 64 -11.48 -1.70 11.18
N PRO A 65 -10.26 -1.90 11.72
CA PRO A 65 -9.03 -1.36 11.13
C PRO A 65 -8.81 -1.75 9.66
N VAL A 66 -9.08 -3.00 9.26
CA VAL A 66 -9.02 -3.39 7.84
C VAL A 66 -9.99 -2.60 6.97
N GLY A 67 -11.23 -2.40 7.46
CA GLY A 67 -12.22 -1.57 6.78
C GLY A 67 -11.73 -0.15 6.55
N GLN A 68 -11.06 0.44 7.55
CA GLN A 68 -10.44 1.77 7.44
C GLN A 68 -9.29 1.78 6.42
N LEU A 69 -8.37 0.80 6.48
CA LEU A 69 -7.28 0.68 5.51
C LEU A 69 -7.82 0.56 4.07
N LYS A 70 -8.88 -0.22 3.87
CA LYS A 70 -9.55 -0.35 2.57
C LYS A 70 -10.11 1.01 2.09
N ALA A 71 -10.79 1.75 2.97
CA ALA A 71 -11.37 3.04 2.62
C ALA A 71 -10.29 4.07 2.22
N GLU A 72 -9.17 4.13 2.93
CA GLU A 72 -8.04 4.99 2.56
C GLU A 72 -7.39 4.52 1.25
N SER A 73 -7.16 3.22 1.08
CA SER A 73 -6.64 2.66 -0.17
C SER A 73 -7.52 3.01 -1.37
N LEU A 74 -8.86 3.01 -1.21
CA LEU A 74 -9.80 3.42 -2.26
C LEU A 74 -9.66 4.90 -2.63
N LYS A 75 -9.46 5.80 -1.65
CA LYS A 75 -9.21 7.22 -1.91
C LYS A 75 -7.88 7.42 -2.64
N ALA A 76 -6.82 6.75 -2.19
CA ALA A 76 -5.50 6.79 -2.82
C ALA A 76 -5.52 6.29 -4.28
N GLN A 77 -6.39 5.31 -4.60
CA GLN A 77 -6.45 4.68 -5.93
C GLN A 77 -6.63 5.69 -7.07
N ARG A 78 -7.50 6.70 -6.87
CA ARG A 78 -7.74 7.73 -7.89
C ARG A 78 -6.44 8.47 -8.23
N HIS A 79 -5.71 8.87 -7.20
CA HIS A 79 -4.46 9.62 -7.34
C HIS A 79 -3.36 8.78 -7.99
N TRP A 80 -3.26 7.48 -7.68
CA TRP A 80 -2.32 6.60 -8.39
C TRP A 80 -2.60 6.48 -9.89
N LEU A 81 -3.88 6.45 -10.28
CA LEU A 81 -4.27 6.44 -11.69
C LEU A 81 -3.97 7.78 -12.39
N LEU A 82 -4.14 8.90 -11.70
CA LEU A 82 -3.79 10.23 -12.23
C LEU A 82 -2.28 10.38 -12.39
N ALA A 83 -1.50 9.98 -11.38
CA ALA A 83 -0.03 9.96 -11.45
C ALA A 83 0.49 9.14 -12.65
N ALA A 84 -0.12 7.98 -12.93
CA ALA A 84 0.23 7.15 -14.08
C ALA A 84 -0.02 7.82 -15.45
N ARG A 85 -0.94 8.79 -15.51
CA ARG A 85 -1.34 9.50 -16.73
C ARG A 85 -0.73 10.89 -16.85
N ALA A 86 -0.11 11.41 -15.81
CA ALA A 86 0.45 12.74 -15.77
C ALA A 86 1.46 12.98 -16.92
N GLY A 87 1.30 14.10 -17.63
CA GLY A 87 2.19 14.49 -18.73
C GLY A 87 3.49 15.14 -18.28
N ALA A 88 3.55 15.62 -17.03
CA ALA A 88 4.68 16.35 -16.47
C ALA A 88 5.09 15.78 -15.11
N ARG A 89 6.37 15.98 -14.74
CA ARG A 89 6.93 15.48 -13.47
C ARG A 89 6.21 16.07 -12.25
N ASP A 90 5.98 17.37 -12.24
CA ASP A 90 5.37 18.05 -11.09
C ASP A 90 3.92 17.60 -10.88
N ALA A 91 3.15 17.44 -11.97
CA ALA A 91 1.81 16.88 -11.92
C ALA A 91 1.81 15.43 -11.38
N LEU A 92 2.79 14.61 -11.78
CA LEU A 92 2.94 13.26 -11.24
C LEU A 92 3.23 13.29 -9.74
N ILE A 93 4.20 14.10 -9.30
CA ILE A 93 4.59 14.22 -7.89
C ILE A 93 3.42 14.72 -7.04
N GLN A 94 2.67 15.71 -7.54
CA GLN A 94 1.50 16.23 -6.84
C GLN A 94 0.45 15.13 -6.59
N GLU A 95 0.19 14.27 -7.58
CA GLU A 95 -0.73 13.15 -7.40
C GLU A 95 -0.18 12.06 -6.48
N VAL A 96 1.14 11.82 -6.48
CA VAL A 96 1.78 10.93 -5.50
C VAL A 96 1.59 11.47 -4.07
N LEU A 97 1.79 12.77 -3.86
CA LEU A 97 1.57 13.42 -2.55
C LEU A 97 0.10 13.36 -2.13
N ASN A 98 -0.82 13.57 -3.07
CA ASN A 98 -2.26 13.44 -2.79
C ASN A 98 -2.64 12.00 -2.40
N ALA A 99 -2.06 11.00 -3.06
CA ALA A 99 -2.25 9.60 -2.67
C ALA A 99 -1.67 9.29 -1.29
N ALA A 100 -0.49 9.85 -0.97
CA ALA A 100 0.19 9.64 0.32
C ALA A 100 -0.60 10.19 1.52
N ARG A 101 -1.48 11.18 1.33
CA ARG A 101 -2.42 11.64 2.38
C ARG A 101 -3.42 10.56 2.80
N HIS A 102 -3.55 9.50 2.00
CA HIS A 102 -4.43 8.36 2.21
C HIS A 102 -3.63 7.06 2.42
N ASP A 103 -2.46 7.15 3.06
CA ASP A 103 -1.57 6.01 3.30
C ASP A 103 -2.10 4.99 4.33
N GLY A 104 -3.18 5.33 5.05
CA GLY A 104 -3.82 4.45 6.02
C GLY A 104 -2.96 4.12 7.25
N LYS A 105 -1.87 4.87 7.52
CA LYS A 105 -0.93 4.59 8.63
C LYS A 105 -1.58 4.30 9.97
N PRO A 106 -2.58 5.07 10.46
CA PRO A 106 -3.23 4.77 11.74
C PRO A 106 -3.94 3.40 11.75
N ALA A 107 -4.57 3.02 10.64
CA ALA A 107 -5.22 1.71 10.50
C ALA A 107 -4.18 0.59 10.42
N VAL A 108 -3.10 0.78 9.66
CA VAL A 108 -1.98 -0.17 9.56
C VAL A 108 -1.37 -0.44 10.94
N GLY A 109 -1.12 0.60 11.74
CA GLY A 109 -0.60 0.45 13.10
C GLY A 109 -1.50 -0.45 13.94
N LYS A 110 -2.80 -0.15 14.02
CA LYS A 110 -3.78 -0.96 14.76
C LYS A 110 -3.84 -2.41 14.28
N ILE A 111 -3.82 -2.65 12.97
CA ILE A 111 -3.81 -4.01 12.41
C ILE A 111 -2.56 -4.76 12.89
N ARG A 112 -1.39 -4.12 12.82
CA ARG A 112 -0.13 -4.73 13.23
C ARG A 112 -0.12 -5.06 14.73
N THR A 113 -0.58 -4.15 15.59
CA THR A 113 -0.71 -4.40 17.03
C THR A 113 -1.62 -5.61 17.29
N LEU A 114 -2.82 -5.61 16.70
CA LEU A 114 -3.83 -6.65 16.92
C LEU A 114 -3.43 -8.02 16.36
N LEU A 115 -2.63 -8.05 15.30
CA LEU A 115 -2.06 -9.28 14.73
C LEU A 115 -0.70 -9.64 15.33
N ARG A 116 -0.25 -8.93 16.38
CA ARG A 116 1.05 -9.13 17.05
C ARG A 116 2.24 -9.09 16.09
N LEU A 117 2.14 -8.28 15.04
CA LEU A 117 3.19 -8.05 14.04
C LEU A 117 4.25 -7.05 14.51
N GLU A 118 4.16 -6.60 15.76
CA GLU A 118 5.14 -5.73 16.43
C GLU A 118 6.19 -6.54 17.17
N GLN A 119 5.85 -7.77 17.59
CA GLN A 119 6.79 -8.70 18.19
C GLN A 119 7.54 -9.43 17.07
N TYR A 120 8.75 -8.95 16.85
CA TYR A 120 9.81 -9.69 16.18
C TYR A 120 10.01 -11.03 16.91
N ASP A 121 9.97 -12.13 16.16
CA ASP A 121 10.30 -13.48 16.64
C ASP A 121 11.54 -13.90 15.84
N GLU A 122 12.70 -13.97 16.51
CA GLU A 122 14.01 -14.22 15.88
C GLU A 122 14.11 -15.59 15.20
N ASP A 123 13.17 -16.50 15.49
CA ASP A 123 13.16 -17.87 15.00
C ASP A 123 12.48 -18.07 13.63
N ASP A 124 11.84 -17.06 13.03
CA ASP A 124 11.18 -17.21 11.72
C ASP A 124 12.19 -17.34 10.54
N TYR A 125 13.50 -17.28 10.80
CA TYR A 125 14.59 -17.45 9.83
C TYR A 125 15.70 -18.44 10.25
N SER A 126 15.48 -19.24 11.30
CA SER A 126 16.42 -20.29 11.73
C SER A 126 15.97 -21.69 11.27
#